data_AF-A0A7L3QQ53-F1
#
_entry.id   AF-A0A7L3QQ53-F1
#
_cell.length_a   1.000
_cell.length_b   1.000
_cell.length_c   1.000
_cell.angle_alpha   90.00
_cell.angle_beta   90.00
_cell.angle_gamma   90.00
#
_symmetry.space_group_name_H-M   'P 1'
#
loop_
_entity.id
_entity.type
_entity.pdbx_description
1 polymer ?
#
loop_
_entity_poly.entity_id
_entity_poly.type
_entity_poly.pdbx_seq_one_letter_code
_entity_poly.pdbx_strand_id
1 'polypeptide(L)'
;VGRIVFELFADIVPKTAENFRALCTGEKGTGPTTGKPLHYKGCPFHRIIKQFMVQGGDFSNQNGTGGESIYGEKFEDENFHYQHDKPGLLSMANAGPGTNGSQFFITTVPTPHLDGKHVVFGQVIKGMGVVKILENVEVKGENPAKLCVIAECGELKEGDDWGITPQDGSGDAHPDFPEDSDIDLKDVDKIVAIAEDTKNIGNTFFKSQNWAMAAKKYSKSLRYVEASEGVAEEADKPKLKTVALTCVLNIGACKLKLSDWQGAIESCSE
;
A
#
# COMPACT_ATOMS: atom_id res chain seq x y z
N VAL A 1 -1.47 -7.52 4.03
CA VAL A 1 -1.25 -6.07 4.04
C VAL A 1 -1.61 -5.53 2.68
N GLY A 2 -0.94 -5.97 1.61
CA GLY A 2 -1.44 -5.81 0.23
C GLY A 2 -0.29 -5.63 -0.75
N ARG A 3 -0.64 -5.29 -1.99
CA ARG A 3 0.28 -4.92 -3.07
C ARG A 3 0.23 -3.41 -3.28
N ILE A 4 1.38 -2.79 -3.57
CA ILE A 4 1.47 -1.41 -4.06
C ILE A 4 1.98 -1.49 -5.49
N VAL A 5 1.32 -0.80 -6.41
CA VAL A 5 1.74 -0.70 -7.82
C VAL A 5 2.12 0.74 -8.10
N PHE A 6 3.30 0.93 -8.68
CA PHE A 6 3.81 2.23 -9.06
C PHE A 6 3.86 2.38 -10.59
N GLU A 7 3.49 3.56 -11.06
CA GLU A 7 3.95 4.07 -12.35
C GLU A 7 5.32 4.73 -12.15
N LEU A 8 6.24 4.50 -13.08
CA LEU A 8 7.55 5.16 -13.12
C LEU A 8 7.60 6.12 -14.31
N PHE A 9 8.03 7.36 -14.08
CA PHE A 9 8.08 8.43 -15.09
C PHE A 9 9.32 8.31 -15.98
N ALA A 10 9.45 7.18 -16.68
CA ALA A 10 10.62 6.87 -17.51
C ALA A 10 10.78 7.81 -18.73
N ASP A 11 9.72 8.51 -19.11
CA ASP A 11 9.70 9.55 -20.13
C ASP A 11 10.37 10.86 -19.66
N ILE A 12 10.36 11.13 -18.35
CA ILE A 12 10.91 12.36 -17.74
C ILE A 12 12.25 12.11 -17.03
N VAL A 13 12.36 11.00 -16.31
CA VAL A 13 13.55 10.62 -15.52
C VAL A 13 13.97 9.17 -15.83
N PRO A 14 14.38 8.88 -17.08
CA PRO A 14 14.69 7.53 -17.54
C PRO A 14 15.75 6.82 -16.69
N LYS A 15 16.79 7.53 -16.22
CA LYS A 15 17.85 6.89 -15.41
C LYS A 15 17.34 6.51 -14.03
N THR A 16 16.58 7.39 -13.39
CA THR A 16 16.00 7.17 -12.06
C THR A 16 14.94 6.07 -12.09
N ALA A 17 14.08 6.08 -13.11
CA ALA A 17 13.08 5.04 -13.34
C ALA A 17 13.72 3.67 -13.60
N GLU A 18 14.73 3.59 -14.48
CA GLU A 18 15.43 2.33 -14.78
C GLU A 18 16.17 1.78 -13.56
N ASN A 19 16.75 2.64 -12.72
CA ASN A 19 17.36 2.22 -11.45
C ASN A 19 16.33 1.51 -10.56
N PHE A 20 15.17 2.14 -10.33
CA PHE A 20 14.15 1.57 -9.47
C PHE A 20 13.55 0.29 -10.06
N ARG A 21 13.23 0.27 -11.36
CA ARG A 21 12.70 -0.90 -12.07
C ARG A 21 13.64 -2.10 -11.95
N ALA A 22 14.93 -1.90 -12.23
CA ALA A 22 15.92 -2.98 -12.14
C ALA A 22 16.13 -3.49 -10.70
N LEU A 23 16.02 -2.60 -9.70
CA LEU A 23 16.03 -2.99 -8.28
C LEU A 23 14.73 -3.70 -7.86
N CYS A 24 13.60 -3.50 -8.55
CA CYS A 24 12.39 -4.30 -8.36
C CYS A 24 12.53 -5.71 -8.95
N THR A 25 13.23 -5.88 -10.08
CA THR A 25 13.40 -7.20 -10.74
C THR A 25 14.60 -8.00 -10.21
N GLY A 26 15.62 -7.32 -9.69
CA GLY A 26 16.87 -7.96 -9.28
C GLY A 26 17.79 -8.37 -10.43
N GLU A 27 17.49 -7.95 -11.66
CA GLU A 27 18.14 -8.46 -12.87
C GLU A 27 19.63 -8.08 -13.00
N LYS A 28 20.08 -7.06 -12.27
CA LYS A 28 21.47 -6.56 -12.32
C LYS A 28 22.43 -7.34 -11.40
N GLY A 29 21.96 -8.39 -10.74
CA GLY A 29 22.80 -9.30 -9.96
C GLY A 29 23.29 -8.69 -8.64
N THR A 30 24.58 -8.85 -8.34
CA THR A 30 25.18 -8.41 -7.08
C THR A 30 25.81 -7.02 -7.23
N GLY A 31 25.50 -6.13 -6.28
CA GLY A 31 26.05 -4.80 -6.23
C GLY A 31 27.54 -4.80 -5.86
N PRO A 32 28.39 -4.05 -6.59
CA PRO A 32 29.83 -4.09 -6.41
C PRO A 32 30.30 -3.46 -5.08
N THR A 33 29.58 -2.47 -4.55
CA THR A 33 29.99 -1.75 -3.33
C THR A 33 29.51 -2.44 -2.06
N THR A 34 28.30 -3.01 -2.08
CA THR A 34 27.69 -3.65 -0.92
C THR A 34 27.92 -5.16 -0.86
N GLY A 35 28.21 -5.80 -2.01
CA GLY A 35 28.28 -7.25 -2.14
C GLY A 35 26.93 -7.96 -1.92
N LYS A 36 25.81 -7.21 -1.97
CA LYS A 36 24.45 -7.72 -1.80
C LYS A 36 23.70 -7.72 -3.14
N PRO A 37 22.66 -8.54 -3.31
CA PRO A 37 21.81 -8.47 -4.50
C PRO A 37 21.23 -7.06 -4.68
N LEU A 38 21.30 -6.51 -5.90
CA LEU A 38 20.64 -5.28 -6.33
C LEU A 38 19.13 -5.54 -6.46
N HIS A 39 18.45 -5.78 -5.34
CA HIS A 39 17.07 -6.23 -5.33
C HIS A 39 16.32 -5.77 -4.06
N TYR A 40 15.11 -5.24 -4.22
CA TYR A 40 14.27 -4.80 -3.10
C TYR A 40 13.57 -5.92 -2.35
N LYS A 41 13.52 -7.15 -2.88
CA LYS A 41 12.91 -8.28 -2.19
C LYS A 41 13.58 -8.53 -0.84
N GLY A 42 12.78 -8.51 0.23
CA GLY A 42 13.24 -8.62 1.62
C GLY A 42 13.74 -7.31 2.23
N CYS A 43 13.75 -6.19 1.50
CA CYS A 43 14.14 -4.89 2.02
C CYS A 43 13.03 -4.31 2.92
N PRO A 44 13.37 -3.79 4.12
CA PRO A 44 12.39 -3.16 4.99
C PRO A 44 12.14 -1.68 4.65
N PHE A 45 10.96 -1.21 5.06
CA PHE A 45 10.71 0.20 5.34
C PHE A 45 11.29 0.50 6.71
N HIS A 46 12.45 1.16 6.73
CA HIS A 46 13.21 1.39 7.95
C HIS A 46 12.86 2.72 8.63
N ARG A 47 12.19 3.63 7.92
CA ARG A 47 11.83 4.96 8.46
C ARG A 47 10.42 5.35 8.02
N ILE A 48 9.53 5.58 8.98
CA ILE A 48 8.13 5.93 8.74
C ILE A 48 7.76 7.14 9.60
N ILE A 49 7.22 8.17 8.95
CA ILE A 49 6.75 9.40 9.62
C ILE A 49 5.33 9.69 9.16
N LYS A 50 4.39 9.56 10.10
CA LYS A 50 2.98 9.81 9.86
C LYS A 50 2.74 11.27 9.44
N GLN A 51 1.86 11.46 8.47
CA GLN A 51 1.58 12.74 7.79
C GLN A 51 2.82 13.33 7.12
N PHE A 52 3.69 12.47 6.58
CA PHE A 52 4.84 12.90 5.80
C PHE A 52 5.19 11.87 4.72
N MET A 53 5.84 10.75 5.08
CA MET A 53 6.33 9.76 4.13
C MET A 53 6.67 8.41 4.78
N VAL A 54 6.77 7.37 3.95
CA VAL A 54 7.34 6.06 4.30
C VAL A 54 8.57 5.79 3.44
N GLN A 55 9.71 5.47 4.06
CA GLN A 55 11.01 5.34 3.40
C GLN A 55 11.57 3.91 3.52
N GLY A 56 12.12 3.43 2.41
CA GLY A 56 12.70 2.10 2.26
C GLY A 56 13.90 2.11 1.30
N GLY A 57 14.27 0.92 0.81
CA GLY A 57 15.27 0.76 -0.24
C GLY A 57 16.74 0.64 0.21
N ASP A 58 17.01 0.63 1.51
CA ASP A 58 18.32 0.20 2.05
C ASP A 58 18.37 -1.33 2.14
N PHE A 59 18.63 -1.99 1.02
CA PHE A 59 18.68 -3.46 0.96
C PHE A 59 19.93 -4.06 1.63
N SER A 60 20.96 -3.25 1.92
CA SER A 60 22.24 -3.75 2.44
C SER A 60 22.31 -3.68 3.97
N ASN A 61 22.05 -2.51 4.55
CA ASN A 61 22.18 -2.26 5.99
C ASN A 61 20.82 -2.17 6.69
N GLN A 62 19.73 -2.00 5.93
CA GLN A 62 18.35 -2.00 6.42
C GLN A 62 18.02 -0.92 7.46
N ASN A 63 18.79 0.17 7.50
CA ASN A 63 18.67 1.20 8.54
C ASN A 63 18.87 2.64 8.01
N GLY A 64 18.99 2.81 6.70
CA GLY A 64 19.16 4.10 6.04
C GLY A 64 20.62 4.50 5.78
N THR A 65 21.60 3.69 6.20
CA THR A 65 23.03 3.98 6.00
C THR A 65 23.62 3.32 4.75
N GLY A 66 22.88 2.40 4.12
CA GLY A 66 23.36 1.60 2.99
C GLY A 66 22.59 1.83 1.70
N GLY A 67 22.65 0.80 0.85
CA GLY A 67 22.12 0.81 -0.51
C GLY A 67 23.09 1.37 -1.55
N GLU A 68 22.95 0.91 -2.78
CA GLU A 68 23.67 1.40 -3.96
C GLU A 68 22.77 1.33 -5.19
N SER A 69 23.08 2.14 -6.20
CA SER A 69 22.32 2.14 -7.46
C SER A 69 22.83 1.06 -8.42
N ILE A 70 22.07 0.81 -9.50
CA ILE A 70 22.55 -0.05 -10.59
C ILE A 70 23.71 0.55 -11.39
N TYR A 71 24.03 1.83 -11.18
CA TYR A 71 25.09 2.57 -11.87
C TYR A 71 26.38 2.70 -11.02
N GLY A 72 26.40 2.13 -9.81
CA GLY A 72 27.45 2.31 -8.81
C GLY A 72 26.88 2.80 -7.47
N GLU A 73 27.75 3.20 -6.54
CA GLU A 73 27.32 3.60 -5.18
C GLU A 73 26.28 4.72 -5.20
N LYS A 74 26.51 5.75 -6.02
CA LYS A 74 25.64 6.93 -6.16
C LYS A 74 25.48 7.36 -7.62
N PHE A 75 24.40 8.07 -7.92
CA PHE A 75 24.20 8.78 -9.19
C PHE A 75 23.57 10.16 -8.99
N GLU A 76 23.77 11.01 -10.00
CA GLU A 76 23.35 12.41 -10.02
C GLU A 76 21.82 12.60 -9.93
N ASP A 77 21.40 13.79 -9.49
CA ASP A 77 19.99 14.21 -9.62
C ASP A 77 19.66 14.44 -11.11
N GLU A 78 18.72 13.67 -11.65
CA GLU A 78 18.43 13.70 -13.08
C GLU A 78 17.71 14.99 -13.50
N ASN A 79 16.63 15.35 -12.79
CA ASN A 79 15.99 16.66 -12.82
C ASN A 79 14.99 16.80 -11.65
N PHE A 80 14.44 18.00 -11.48
CA PHE A 80 13.39 18.30 -10.50
C PHE A 80 12.10 18.76 -11.21
N HIS A 81 11.70 18.04 -12.27
CA HIS A 81 10.55 18.42 -13.12
C HIS A 81 9.23 18.44 -12.35
N TYR A 82 8.97 17.38 -11.57
CA TYR A 82 7.76 17.27 -10.76
C TYR A 82 7.97 17.80 -9.34
N GLN A 83 6.93 18.45 -8.82
CA GLN A 83 6.83 18.89 -7.43
C GLN A 83 6.22 17.79 -6.55
N HIS A 84 6.45 17.87 -5.24
CA HIS A 84 5.85 16.99 -4.27
C HIS A 84 4.47 17.52 -3.82
N ASP A 85 3.55 17.65 -4.76
CA ASP A 85 2.28 18.38 -4.61
C ASP A 85 1.11 17.52 -4.10
N LYS A 86 1.27 16.20 -4.04
CA LYS A 86 0.22 15.25 -3.66
C LYS A 86 0.76 14.02 -2.92
N PRO A 87 -0.08 13.30 -2.17
CA PRO A 87 0.26 11.98 -1.63
C PRO A 87 0.46 10.95 -2.74
N GLY A 88 1.22 9.91 -2.45
CA GLY A 88 1.47 8.78 -3.36
C GLY A 88 2.59 9.04 -4.36
N LEU A 89 3.34 10.14 -4.27
CA LEU A 89 4.50 10.36 -5.12
C LEU A 89 5.68 9.51 -4.63
N LEU A 90 6.38 8.89 -5.57
CA LEU A 90 7.58 8.09 -5.35
C LEU A 90 8.81 8.95 -5.68
N SER A 91 9.71 9.10 -4.71
CA SER A 91 10.83 10.05 -4.80
C SER A 91 12.11 9.50 -4.16
N MET A 92 13.27 9.93 -4.67
CA MET A 92 14.57 9.43 -4.24
C MET A 92 14.98 10.02 -2.89
N ALA A 93 15.41 9.16 -1.97
CA ALA A 93 16.12 9.61 -0.78
C ALA A 93 17.61 9.85 -1.12
N ASN A 94 18.19 10.92 -0.57
CA ASN A 94 19.59 11.28 -0.77
C ASN A 94 20.19 11.90 0.50
N ALA A 95 21.51 12.09 0.51
CA ALA A 95 22.28 12.72 1.58
C ALA A 95 22.85 14.09 1.13
N GLY A 96 22.15 14.76 0.20
CA GLY A 96 22.62 15.96 -0.49
C GLY A 96 22.63 15.79 -2.02
N PRO A 97 22.94 16.88 -2.77
CA PRO A 97 22.90 16.87 -4.23
C PRO A 97 23.75 15.74 -4.83
N GLY A 98 23.18 15.03 -5.82
CA GLY A 98 23.87 14.00 -6.59
C GLY A 98 24.20 12.71 -5.83
N THR A 99 23.50 12.43 -4.72
CA THR A 99 23.76 11.25 -3.88
C THR A 99 22.61 10.22 -3.91
N ASN A 100 21.96 10.07 -5.06
CA ASN A 100 20.91 9.07 -5.24
C ASN A 100 21.51 7.66 -5.24
N GLY A 101 20.91 6.72 -4.51
CA GLY A 101 21.33 5.31 -4.45
C GLY A 101 20.16 4.39 -4.78
N SER A 102 19.78 3.54 -3.83
CA SER A 102 18.58 2.69 -3.91
C SER A 102 17.46 3.11 -2.97
N GLN A 103 17.71 4.04 -2.04
CA GLN A 103 16.70 4.44 -1.08
C GLN A 103 15.67 5.37 -1.71
N PHE A 104 14.41 5.19 -1.32
CA PHE A 104 13.27 5.92 -1.83
C PHE A 104 12.27 6.18 -0.70
N PHE A 105 11.36 7.13 -0.93
CA PHE A 105 10.21 7.33 -0.08
C PHE A 105 8.93 7.51 -0.90
N ILE A 106 7.80 7.22 -0.26
CA ILE A 106 6.46 7.45 -0.78
C ILE A 106 5.82 8.53 0.07
N THR A 107 5.38 9.62 -0.54
CA THR A 107 4.69 10.70 0.18
C THR A 107 3.31 10.25 0.65
N THR A 108 2.89 10.68 1.84
CA THR A 108 1.54 10.41 2.35
C THR A 108 0.66 11.66 2.44
N VAL A 109 1.26 12.82 2.17
CA VAL A 109 0.69 14.17 2.04
C VAL A 109 1.53 14.99 1.03
N PRO A 110 1.12 16.18 0.60
CA PRO A 110 2.00 17.09 -0.13
C PRO A 110 3.23 17.51 0.71
N THR A 111 4.42 17.52 0.10
CA THR A 111 5.69 17.81 0.78
C THR A 111 6.56 18.82 0.01
N PRO A 112 6.07 20.05 -0.28
CA PRO A 112 6.76 21.01 -1.17
C PRO A 112 8.13 21.48 -0.64
N HIS A 113 8.43 21.29 0.64
CA HIS A 113 9.74 21.59 1.22
C HIS A 113 10.87 20.67 0.70
N LEU A 114 10.51 19.58 0.00
CA LEU A 114 11.40 18.64 -0.67
C LEU A 114 11.65 19.00 -2.16
N ASP A 115 10.93 19.98 -2.69
CA ASP A 115 11.07 20.40 -4.09
C ASP A 115 12.46 20.94 -4.38
N GLY A 116 13.02 20.57 -5.54
CA GLY A 116 14.38 20.92 -5.93
C GLY A 116 15.48 20.20 -5.14
N LYS A 117 15.13 19.25 -4.26
CA LYS A 117 16.07 18.49 -3.43
C LYS A 117 16.01 16.98 -3.64
N HIS A 118 14.83 16.46 -3.97
CA HIS A 118 14.59 15.03 -4.20
C HIS A 118 13.95 14.83 -5.56
N VAL A 119 14.47 13.87 -6.34
CA VAL A 119 13.95 13.55 -7.67
C VAL A 119 12.66 12.76 -7.51
N VAL A 120 11.53 13.33 -7.91
CA VAL A 120 10.25 12.62 -8.05
C VAL A 120 10.30 11.81 -9.35
N PHE A 121 10.06 10.50 -9.26
CA PHE A 121 10.25 9.60 -10.39
C PHE A 121 9.10 8.59 -10.61
N GLY A 122 8.02 8.71 -9.85
CA GLY A 122 6.85 7.89 -10.06
C GLY A 122 5.69 8.25 -9.14
N GLN A 123 4.63 7.45 -9.21
CA GLN A 123 3.48 7.58 -8.32
C GLN A 123 2.80 6.23 -8.08
N VAL A 124 2.12 6.10 -6.94
CA VAL A 124 1.24 4.98 -6.64
C VAL A 124 0.01 5.07 -7.54
N ILE A 125 -0.27 3.99 -8.29
CA ILE A 125 -1.47 3.88 -9.14
C ILE A 125 -2.47 2.85 -8.60
N LYS A 126 -2.02 1.89 -7.79
CA LYS A 126 -2.88 0.98 -7.01
C LYS A 126 -2.26 0.72 -5.64
N GLY A 127 -3.09 0.54 -4.61
CA GLY A 127 -2.65 0.14 -3.28
C GLY A 127 -2.26 1.32 -2.38
N MET A 128 -2.80 2.51 -2.60
CA MET A 128 -2.55 3.66 -1.71
C MET A 128 -3.03 3.39 -0.27
N GLY A 129 -4.10 2.59 -0.12
CA GLY A 129 -4.53 2.11 1.20
C GLY A 129 -3.48 1.27 1.93
N VAL A 130 -2.63 0.54 1.21
CA VAL A 130 -1.50 -0.21 1.78
C VAL A 130 -0.42 0.74 2.29
N VAL A 131 -0.14 1.82 1.55
CA VAL A 131 0.76 2.90 1.99
C VAL A 131 0.20 3.56 3.26
N LYS A 132 -1.11 3.78 3.34
CA LYS A 132 -1.76 4.30 4.55
C LYS A 132 -1.69 3.34 5.74
N ILE A 133 -1.77 2.03 5.51
CA ILE A 133 -1.51 1.04 6.57
C ILE A 133 -0.06 1.16 7.07
N LEU A 134 0.92 1.23 6.16
CA LEU A 134 2.33 1.42 6.51
C LEU A 134 2.55 2.71 7.30
N GLU A 135 1.95 3.83 6.88
CA GLU A 135 2.04 5.12 7.56
C GLU A 135 1.52 5.07 9.01
N ASN A 136 0.55 4.21 9.32
CA ASN A 136 -0.12 4.13 10.62
C ASN A 136 0.41 3.02 11.53
N VAL A 137 1.52 2.37 11.16
CA VAL A 137 2.15 1.40 12.08
C VAL A 137 2.72 2.10 13.31
N GLU A 138 2.80 1.38 14.42
CA GLU A 138 3.49 1.85 15.60
C GLU A 138 4.99 2.04 15.31
N VAL A 139 5.56 3.15 15.75
CA VAL A 139 6.98 3.50 15.56
C VAL A 139 7.67 3.82 16.89
N LYS A 140 8.97 3.54 16.96
CA LYS A 140 9.88 3.98 18.02
C LYS A 140 10.81 5.05 17.45
N GLY A 141 10.50 6.31 17.72
CA GLY A 141 11.06 7.42 16.95
C GLY A 141 10.48 7.39 15.54
N GLU A 142 11.30 7.06 14.55
CA GLU A 142 10.88 6.91 13.15
C GLU A 142 10.94 5.44 12.68
N ASN A 143 11.45 4.53 13.51
CA ASN A 143 11.61 3.12 13.15
C ASN A 143 10.33 2.33 13.45
N PRO A 144 9.77 1.57 12.50
CA PRO A 144 8.61 0.71 12.76
C PRO A 144 8.86 -0.30 13.88
N ALA A 145 7.92 -0.42 14.82
CA ALA A 145 7.99 -1.38 15.91
C ALA A 145 7.80 -2.83 15.42
N LYS A 146 7.04 -3.00 14.33
CA LYS A 146 6.86 -4.25 13.60
C LYS A 146 7.64 -4.18 12.28
N LEU A 147 8.25 -5.30 11.89
CA LEU A 147 8.96 -5.40 10.62
C LEU A 147 8.00 -5.16 9.45
N CYS A 148 8.24 -4.08 8.72
CA CYS A 148 7.52 -3.73 7.50
C CYS A 148 8.44 -4.00 6.32
N VAL A 149 8.13 -5.02 5.50
CA VAL A 149 9.06 -5.56 4.49
C VAL A 149 8.41 -5.68 3.12
N ILE A 150 9.20 -5.40 2.07
CA ILE A 150 8.85 -5.72 0.68
C ILE A 150 9.03 -7.23 0.50
N ALA A 151 7.97 -8.00 0.74
CA ALA A 151 8.05 -9.46 0.70
C ALA A 151 8.35 -10.01 -0.70
N GLU A 152 7.77 -9.39 -1.72
CA GLU A 152 7.98 -9.69 -3.15
C GLU A 152 7.93 -8.38 -3.94
N CYS A 153 8.65 -8.31 -5.05
CA CYS A 153 8.63 -7.18 -5.98
C CYS A 153 8.97 -7.65 -7.40
N GLY A 154 8.68 -6.80 -8.39
CA GLY A 154 8.92 -7.10 -9.80
C GLY A 154 8.41 -5.99 -10.70
N GLU A 155 8.33 -6.28 -12.00
CA GLU A 155 7.80 -5.41 -13.04
C GLU A 155 6.54 -6.08 -13.64
N LEU A 156 5.47 -5.31 -13.83
CA LEU A 156 4.29 -5.75 -14.57
C LEU A 156 4.47 -5.39 -16.05
N LYS A 157 4.26 -6.37 -16.93
CA LYS A 157 4.25 -6.15 -18.38
C LYS A 157 2.85 -5.76 -18.84
N GLU A 158 2.77 -5.17 -20.03
CA GLU A 158 1.49 -4.85 -20.64
C GLU A 158 0.64 -6.13 -20.80
N GLY A 159 -0.59 -6.07 -20.31
CA GLY A 159 -1.52 -7.20 -20.29
C GLY A 159 -1.40 -8.12 -19.08
N ASP A 160 -0.41 -7.92 -18.19
CA ASP A 160 -0.36 -8.64 -16.91
C ASP A 160 -1.53 -8.22 -16.01
N ASP A 161 -2.02 -9.17 -15.21
CA ASP A 161 -2.97 -8.87 -14.14
C ASP A 161 -2.30 -8.00 -13.07
N TRP A 162 -3.04 -7.01 -12.55
CA TRP A 162 -2.57 -6.12 -11.50
C TRP A 162 -2.14 -6.88 -10.24
N GLY A 163 -2.74 -8.05 -9.96
CA GLY A 163 -2.45 -8.87 -8.79
C GLY A 163 -2.76 -8.16 -7.47
N ILE A 164 -3.73 -7.26 -7.48
CA ILE A 164 -4.15 -6.41 -6.33
C ILE A 164 -5.25 -7.06 -5.47
N THR A 165 -5.74 -8.22 -5.89
CA THR A 165 -6.68 -9.03 -5.11
C THR A 165 -5.95 -9.77 -3.98
N PRO A 166 -6.63 -10.08 -2.85
CA PRO A 166 -6.00 -10.74 -1.72
C PRO A 166 -5.48 -12.14 -2.06
N GLN A 167 -4.17 -12.36 -1.89
CA GLN A 167 -3.54 -13.68 -2.03
C GLN A 167 -3.63 -14.50 -0.72
N ASP A 168 -4.83 -14.63 -0.16
CA ASP A 168 -5.09 -15.31 1.12
C ASP A 168 -5.76 -16.69 0.98
N GLY A 169 -5.91 -17.18 -0.26
CA GLY A 169 -6.53 -18.47 -0.58
C GLY A 169 -8.06 -18.47 -0.47
N SER A 170 -8.70 -17.32 -0.21
CA SER A 170 -10.16 -17.23 -0.06
C SER A 170 -10.96 -17.25 -1.36
N GLY A 171 -10.30 -17.05 -2.51
CA GLY A 171 -10.96 -16.87 -3.81
C GLY A 171 -11.59 -15.49 -4.01
N ASP A 172 -11.33 -14.55 -3.11
CA ASP A 172 -11.80 -13.16 -3.19
C ASP A 172 -11.22 -12.44 -4.42
N ALA A 173 -12.10 -12.07 -5.35
CA ALA A 173 -11.74 -11.48 -6.63
C ALA A 173 -11.69 -9.94 -6.62
N HIS A 174 -11.93 -9.30 -5.47
CA HIS A 174 -12.03 -7.84 -5.39
C HIS A 174 -10.77 -7.24 -4.75
N PRO A 175 -10.32 -6.05 -5.15
CA PRO A 175 -9.23 -5.35 -4.45
C PRO A 175 -9.55 -5.10 -2.96
N ASP A 176 -8.53 -5.04 -2.10
CA ASP A 176 -8.70 -4.79 -0.66
C ASP A 176 -9.28 -3.39 -0.35
N PHE A 177 -9.05 -2.44 -1.26
CA PHE A 177 -9.50 -1.05 -1.20
C PHE A 177 -10.37 -0.73 -2.43
N PRO A 178 -11.57 -0.17 -2.24
CA PRO A 178 -12.53 0.05 -3.32
C PRO A 178 -12.06 1.03 -4.37
N GLU A 179 -11.21 2.00 -4.01
CA GLU A 179 -10.64 3.00 -4.94
C GLU A 179 -9.69 2.37 -5.97
N ASP A 180 -9.18 1.17 -5.68
CA ASP A 180 -8.34 0.40 -6.59
C ASP A 180 -9.17 -0.46 -7.57
N SER A 181 -10.49 -0.53 -7.40
CA SER A 181 -11.40 -1.24 -8.28
C SER A 181 -11.77 -0.40 -9.52
N ASP A 182 -12.07 -1.07 -10.64
CA ASP A 182 -12.52 -0.40 -11.87
C ASP A 182 -14.04 -0.11 -11.86
N ILE A 183 -14.69 -0.34 -10.72
CA ILE A 183 -16.13 -0.16 -10.54
C ILE A 183 -16.43 1.29 -10.14
N ASP A 184 -17.44 1.89 -10.78
CA ASP A 184 -17.97 3.17 -10.34
C ASP A 184 -18.64 3.01 -8.97
N LEU A 185 -18.11 3.70 -7.95
CA LEU A 185 -18.61 3.66 -6.58
C LEU A 185 -20.05 4.20 -6.45
N LYS A 186 -20.57 4.90 -7.48
CA LYS A 186 -21.98 5.32 -7.56
C LYS A 186 -22.92 4.21 -8.02
N ASP A 187 -22.39 3.13 -8.62
CA ASP A 187 -23.16 1.96 -9.00
C ASP A 187 -23.43 1.09 -7.77
N VAL A 188 -24.40 1.54 -6.96
CA VAL A 188 -24.74 0.95 -5.66
C VAL A 188 -25.10 -0.52 -5.78
N ASP A 189 -25.76 -0.94 -6.86
CA ASP A 189 -26.17 -2.34 -7.03
C ASP A 189 -24.94 -3.25 -7.23
N LYS A 190 -23.93 -2.80 -8.00
CA LYS A 190 -22.64 -3.53 -8.10
C LYS A 190 -21.89 -3.54 -6.78
N ILE A 191 -21.84 -2.41 -6.06
CA ILE A 191 -21.16 -2.35 -4.77
C ILE A 191 -21.81 -3.29 -3.76
N VAL A 192 -23.14 -3.32 -3.69
CA VAL A 192 -23.89 -4.26 -2.84
C VAL A 192 -23.56 -5.70 -3.21
N ALA A 193 -23.44 -6.03 -4.51
CA ALA A 193 -23.05 -7.38 -4.93
C ALA A 193 -21.64 -7.76 -4.46
N ILE A 194 -20.66 -6.86 -4.58
CA ILE A 194 -19.28 -7.07 -4.07
C ILE A 194 -19.28 -7.23 -2.55
N ALA A 195 -20.02 -6.39 -1.85
CA ALA A 195 -20.12 -6.41 -0.40
C ALA A 195 -20.74 -7.73 0.08
N GLU A 196 -21.82 -8.19 -0.56
CA GLU A 196 -22.43 -9.50 -0.30
C GLU A 196 -21.46 -10.66 -0.57
N ASP A 197 -20.73 -10.64 -1.69
CA ASP A 197 -19.72 -11.66 -2.01
C ASP A 197 -18.62 -11.72 -0.93
N THR A 198 -18.04 -10.56 -0.61
CA THR A 198 -17.01 -10.45 0.43
C THR A 198 -17.53 -10.87 1.81
N LYS A 199 -18.76 -10.48 2.16
CA LYS A 199 -19.44 -10.91 3.39
C LYS A 199 -19.64 -12.42 3.42
N ASN A 200 -20.01 -13.05 2.30
CA ASN A 200 -20.19 -14.49 2.20
C ASN A 200 -18.87 -15.26 2.36
N ILE A 201 -17.76 -14.71 1.85
CA ILE A 201 -16.42 -15.23 2.15
C ILE A 201 -16.13 -15.11 3.66
N GLY A 202 -16.47 -13.98 4.28
CA GLY A 202 -16.39 -13.79 5.73
C GLY A 202 -17.19 -14.83 6.52
N ASN A 203 -18.42 -15.14 6.07
CA ASN A 203 -19.28 -16.16 6.66
C ASN A 203 -18.65 -17.55 6.61
N THR A 204 -17.95 -17.88 5.51
CA THR A 204 -17.20 -19.14 5.38
C THR A 204 -16.09 -19.24 6.43
N PHE A 205 -15.28 -18.19 6.59
CA PHE A 205 -14.27 -18.15 7.65
C PHE A 205 -14.86 -18.22 9.05
N PHE A 206 -16.00 -17.56 9.29
CA PHE A 206 -16.69 -17.59 10.56
C PHE A 206 -17.16 -19.01 10.91
N LYS A 207 -17.77 -19.74 9.96
CA LYS A 207 -18.19 -21.14 10.15
C LYS A 207 -17.00 -22.05 10.47
N SER A 208 -15.84 -21.79 9.87
CA SER A 208 -14.58 -22.49 10.15
C SER A 208 -13.85 -21.99 11.40
N GLN A 209 -14.49 -21.13 12.21
CA GLN A 209 -13.93 -20.56 13.45
C GLN A 209 -12.66 -19.73 13.26
N ASN A 210 -12.40 -19.25 12.03
CA ASN A 210 -11.32 -18.33 11.74
C ASN A 210 -11.83 -16.89 11.89
N TRP A 211 -12.04 -16.47 13.13
CA TRP A 211 -12.65 -15.18 13.47
C TRP A 211 -11.85 -13.98 12.95
N ALA A 212 -10.51 -14.10 12.93
CA ALA A 212 -9.64 -13.03 12.45
C ALA A 212 -9.79 -12.80 10.94
N MET A 213 -9.87 -13.86 10.14
CA MET A 213 -10.12 -13.73 8.70
C MET A 213 -11.55 -13.32 8.40
N ALA A 214 -12.52 -13.83 9.16
CA ALA A 214 -13.92 -13.41 9.04
C ALA A 214 -14.06 -11.90 9.25
N ALA A 215 -13.50 -11.38 10.36
CA ALA A 215 -13.48 -9.95 10.65
C ALA A 215 -12.82 -9.13 9.53
N LYS A 216 -11.68 -9.57 8.98
CA LYS A 216 -11.03 -8.90 7.84
C LYS A 216 -11.94 -8.78 6.62
N LYS A 217 -12.68 -9.84 6.27
CA LYS A 217 -13.60 -9.83 5.13
C LYS A 217 -14.82 -8.96 5.40
N TYR A 218 -15.40 -9.00 6.59
CA TYR A 218 -16.48 -8.07 6.94
C TYR A 218 -16.03 -6.61 6.93
N SER A 219 -14.84 -6.29 7.46
CA SER A 219 -14.28 -4.94 7.39
C SER A 219 -14.01 -4.51 5.95
N LYS A 220 -13.57 -5.42 5.07
CA LYS A 220 -13.46 -5.12 3.64
C LYS A 220 -14.83 -4.82 3.01
N SER A 221 -15.84 -5.64 3.31
CA SER A 221 -17.21 -5.39 2.86
C SER A 221 -17.71 -4.01 3.30
N LEU A 222 -17.43 -3.61 4.54
CA LEU A 222 -17.76 -2.28 5.04
C LEU A 222 -17.05 -1.17 4.28
N ARG A 223 -15.74 -1.32 4.00
CA ARG A 223 -15.01 -0.31 3.20
C ARG A 223 -15.67 -0.04 1.85
N TYR A 224 -16.11 -1.07 1.14
CA TYR A 224 -16.83 -0.90 -0.14
C TYR A 224 -18.15 -0.14 0.05
N VAL A 225 -18.89 -0.48 1.11
CA VAL A 225 -20.16 0.18 1.42
C VAL A 225 -19.95 1.65 1.79
N GLU A 226 -19.00 1.96 2.67
CA GLU A 226 -18.67 3.32 3.11
C GLU A 226 -18.21 4.20 1.94
N ALA A 227 -17.35 3.66 1.08
CA ALA A 227 -16.85 4.38 -0.10
C ALA A 227 -17.99 4.74 -1.08
N SER A 228 -18.97 3.85 -1.25
CA SER A 228 -20.15 4.11 -2.06
C SER A 228 -21.13 5.05 -1.37
N GLU A 229 -21.37 4.90 -0.06
CA GLU A 229 -22.28 5.78 0.70
C GLU A 229 -21.86 7.25 0.66
N GLY A 230 -20.55 7.52 0.61
CA GLY A 230 -20.01 8.87 0.49
C GLY A 230 -20.32 9.58 -0.84
N VAL A 231 -20.69 8.83 -1.89
CA VAL A 231 -20.97 9.37 -3.24
C VAL A 231 -22.35 9.02 -3.80
N ALA A 232 -23.07 8.10 -3.15
CA ALA A 232 -24.39 7.62 -3.57
C ALA A 232 -25.51 8.64 -3.29
N GLU A 233 -26.58 8.57 -4.08
CA GLU A 233 -27.80 9.33 -3.85
C GLU A 233 -28.57 8.82 -2.63
N GLU A 234 -29.31 9.71 -1.94
CA GLU A 234 -30.07 9.37 -0.72
C GLU A 234 -31.07 8.22 -0.91
N ALA A 235 -31.61 8.06 -2.12
CA ALA A 235 -32.55 6.99 -2.44
C ALA A 235 -31.91 5.59 -2.41
N ASP A 236 -30.61 5.48 -2.66
CA ASP A 236 -29.90 4.20 -2.74
C ASP A 236 -29.20 3.81 -1.43
N LYS A 237 -28.93 4.77 -0.54
CA LYS A 237 -28.30 4.52 0.79
C LYS A 237 -28.98 3.43 1.63
N PRO A 238 -30.31 3.24 1.63
CA PRO A 238 -30.94 2.14 2.37
C PRO A 238 -30.45 0.74 1.98
N LYS A 239 -30.07 0.53 0.70
CA LYS A 239 -29.52 -0.76 0.23
C LYS A 239 -28.17 -1.05 0.88
N LEU A 240 -27.30 -0.04 0.91
CA LEU A 240 -25.97 -0.08 1.52
C LEU A 240 -26.05 -0.34 3.03
N LYS A 241 -26.93 0.38 3.75
CA LYS A 241 -27.11 0.26 5.20
C LYS A 241 -27.48 -1.14 5.66
N THR A 242 -28.24 -1.88 4.83
CA THR A 242 -28.65 -3.26 5.15
C THR A 242 -27.44 -4.19 5.21
N VAL A 243 -26.53 -4.10 4.23
CA VAL A 243 -25.29 -4.90 4.21
C VAL A 243 -24.35 -4.45 5.31
N ALA A 244 -24.21 -3.13 5.51
CA ALA A 244 -23.36 -2.56 6.55
C ALA A 244 -23.72 -3.08 7.95
N LEU A 245 -25.00 -2.98 8.33
CA LEU A 245 -25.47 -3.42 9.65
C LEU A 245 -25.11 -4.90 9.91
N THR A 246 -25.30 -5.77 8.92
CA THR A 246 -24.95 -7.19 9.08
C THR A 246 -23.45 -7.41 9.26
N CYS A 247 -22.61 -6.65 8.54
CA CYS A 247 -21.16 -6.75 8.67
C CYS A 247 -20.66 -6.23 10.01
N VAL A 248 -21.18 -5.09 10.49
CA VAL A 248 -20.85 -4.52 11.81
C VAL A 248 -21.19 -5.50 12.93
N LEU A 249 -22.40 -6.07 12.92
CA LEU A 249 -22.81 -7.10 13.89
C LEU A 249 -21.92 -8.34 13.85
N ASN A 250 -21.57 -8.81 12.65
CA ASN A 250 -20.69 -9.95 12.47
C ASN A 250 -19.25 -9.66 12.96
N ILE A 251 -18.75 -8.44 12.79
CA ILE A 251 -17.46 -8.00 13.34
C ILE A 251 -17.52 -8.00 14.87
N GLY A 252 -18.57 -7.43 15.46
CA GLY A 252 -18.79 -7.46 16.90
C GLY A 252 -18.77 -8.90 17.44
N ALA A 253 -19.46 -9.82 16.76
CA ALA A 253 -19.43 -11.25 17.11
C ALA A 253 -18.01 -11.86 17.01
N CYS A 254 -17.24 -11.54 15.96
CA CYS A 254 -15.85 -11.99 15.84
C CYS A 254 -14.97 -11.46 16.97
N LYS A 255 -15.09 -10.17 17.31
CA LYS A 255 -14.31 -9.53 18.37
C LYS A 255 -14.61 -10.13 19.75
N LEU A 256 -15.89 -10.42 20.04
CA LEU A 256 -16.26 -11.18 21.25
C LEU A 256 -15.61 -12.57 21.29
N LYS A 257 -15.58 -13.29 20.16
CA LYS A 257 -14.90 -14.60 20.07
C LYS A 257 -13.38 -14.51 20.23
N LEU A 258 -12.79 -13.37 19.88
CA LEU A 258 -11.36 -13.07 20.05
C LEU A 258 -11.03 -12.47 21.43
N SER A 259 -12.02 -12.29 22.31
CA SER A 259 -11.88 -11.60 23.61
C SER A 259 -11.41 -10.13 23.50
N ASP A 260 -11.66 -9.50 22.35
CA ASP A 260 -11.48 -8.07 22.15
C ASP A 260 -12.74 -7.33 22.61
N TRP A 261 -12.88 -7.18 23.93
CA TRP A 261 -14.07 -6.60 24.55
C TRP A 261 -14.29 -5.13 24.16
N GLN A 262 -13.21 -4.36 24.12
CA GLN A 262 -13.26 -2.93 23.79
C GLN A 262 -13.67 -2.74 22.33
N GLY A 263 -13.03 -3.47 21.41
CA GLY A 263 -13.41 -3.38 20.00
C GLY A 263 -14.83 -3.90 19.74
N ALA A 264 -15.32 -4.87 20.51
CA ALA A 264 -16.70 -5.34 20.40
C ALA A 264 -17.71 -4.26 20.81
N ILE A 265 -17.44 -3.51 21.88
CA ILE A 265 -18.27 -2.37 22.31
C ILE A 265 -18.32 -1.30 21.21
N GLU A 266 -17.17 -0.96 20.64
CA GLU A 266 -17.07 0.02 19.54
C GLU A 266 -17.93 -0.40 18.35
N SER A 267 -17.84 -1.68 17.94
CA SER A 267 -18.64 -2.18 16.81
C SER A 267 -20.14 -2.22 17.13
N CYS A 268 -20.53 -2.42 18.37
CA CYS A 268 -21.95 -2.44 18.76
C CYS A 268 -22.56 -1.04 18.94
N SER A 269 -21.73 0.01 18.97
CA SER A 269 -22.14 1.40 19.20
C SER A 269 -22.24 2.22 17.91
N GLU A 270 -21.82 1.64 16.79
CA GLU A 270 -21.82 2.19 15.43
C GLU A 270 -23.15 1.89 14.71
#